data_AF-A0A1H6R651-F1
#
_entry.id   AF-A0A1H6R651-F1
#
_cell.length_a   1.000
_cell.length_b   1.000
_cell.length_c   1.000
_cell.angle_alpha   90.00
_cell.angle_beta   90.00
_cell.angle_gamma   90.00
#
_symmetry.space_group_name_H-M   'P 1'
#
loop_
_entity.id
_entity.type
_entity.pdbx_description
1 polymer ?
#
loop_
_entity_poly.entity_id
_entity_poly.type
_entity_poly.pdbx_seq_one_letter_code
_entity_poly.pdbx_strand_id
1 'polypeptide(L)'
;MARKLDAADNPHDAIFASRRGTWLSPPNVRRQRRSARADTGLEWVTPHTFRKTVATLIDREANTDNAAAQLGHGSKEITKKHYIVKAALAPDSSAILEQLGGRPASGDPEEQAPGPPRTA
;
A
#
# COMPACT_ATOMS: atom_id res chain seq x y z
N MET A 1 14.62 11.71 -22.71
CA MET A 1 14.68 10.47 -21.92
C MET A 1 15.49 9.45 -22.69
N ALA A 2 16.57 8.86 -22.14
CA ALA A 2 17.20 7.69 -22.75
C ALA A 2 17.34 6.60 -21.67
N ARG A 3 16.41 5.66 -21.65
CA ARG A 3 16.51 4.43 -20.85
C ARG A 3 16.42 3.23 -21.78
N LYS A 4 17.58 2.72 -22.18
CA LYS A 4 17.78 1.39 -22.75
C LYS A 4 19.22 1.02 -22.39
N LEU A 5 19.41 0.30 -21.28
CA LEU A 5 20.77 0.11 -20.75
C LEU A 5 21.44 -1.18 -21.25
N ASP A 6 20.70 -2.24 -21.58
CA ASP A 6 21.22 -3.49 -22.19
C ASP A 6 20.14 -4.27 -22.96
N ALA A 7 19.07 -3.62 -23.43
CA ALA A 7 18.01 -4.36 -24.10
C ALA A 7 18.50 -4.85 -25.47
N ALA A 8 18.45 -6.17 -25.69
CA ALA A 8 18.93 -6.81 -26.90
C ALA A 8 18.36 -6.15 -28.15
N ASP A 9 19.25 -5.91 -29.12
CA ASP A 9 18.86 -5.35 -30.40
C ASP A 9 17.78 -6.21 -31.04
N ASN A 10 16.71 -5.56 -31.45
CA ASN A 10 15.59 -6.21 -32.09
C ASN A 10 14.97 -5.26 -33.13
N PRO A 11 14.37 -5.79 -34.21
CA PRO A 11 13.86 -4.98 -35.32
C PRO A 11 12.74 -3.99 -34.96
N HIS A 12 12.16 -4.10 -33.75
CA HIS A 12 11.04 -3.29 -33.30
C HIS A 12 11.42 -2.28 -32.21
N ASP A 13 12.71 -2.16 -31.88
CA ASP A 13 13.23 -1.33 -30.78
C ASP A 13 12.49 -1.57 -29.44
N ALA A 14 11.97 -2.77 -29.25
CA ALA A 14 11.19 -3.11 -28.06
C ALA A 14 12.11 -3.22 -26.83
N ILE A 15 11.70 -2.61 -25.73
CA ILE A 15 12.39 -2.77 -24.43
C ILE A 15 12.28 -4.22 -23.93
N PHE A 16 11.11 -4.84 -24.12
CA PHE A 16 10.86 -6.24 -23.80
C PHE A 16 10.49 -7.00 -25.08
N ALA A 17 11.50 -7.59 -25.72
CA ALA A 17 11.32 -8.44 -26.88
C ALA A 17 11.17 -9.92 -26.47
N SER A 18 10.50 -10.71 -27.31
CA SER A 18 10.56 -12.16 -27.25
C SER A 18 11.96 -12.65 -27.65
N ARG A 19 12.28 -13.93 -27.41
CA ARG A 19 13.55 -14.52 -27.87
C ARG A 19 13.78 -14.42 -29.38
N ARG A 20 12.71 -14.23 -30.18
CA ARG A 20 12.78 -14.06 -31.64
C ARG A 20 12.88 -12.59 -32.05
N GLY A 21 13.03 -11.66 -31.12
CA GLY A 21 13.09 -10.22 -31.39
C GLY A 21 11.73 -9.58 -31.69
N THR A 22 10.62 -10.30 -31.51
CA THR A 22 9.26 -9.76 -31.73
C THR A 22 8.67 -9.15 -30.46
N TRP A 23 7.57 -8.40 -30.57
CA TRP A 23 6.80 -7.93 -29.42
C TRP A 23 6.43 -9.07 -28.47
N LEU A 24 6.63 -8.85 -27.16
CA LEU A 24 6.23 -9.82 -26.15
C LEU A 24 4.70 -9.82 -25.98
N SER A 25 4.07 -10.95 -26.30
CA SER A 25 2.61 -11.05 -26.26
C SER A 25 2.07 -11.23 -24.83
N PRO A 26 0.86 -10.70 -24.51
CA PRO A 26 0.26 -10.87 -23.19
C PRO A 26 0.08 -12.34 -22.74
N PRO A 27 -0.32 -13.29 -23.61
CA PRO A 27 -0.37 -14.71 -23.22
C PRO A 27 0.99 -15.27 -22.79
N ASN A 28 2.08 -14.86 -23.46
CA ASN A 28 3.43 -15.31 -23.14
C ASN A 28 3.88 -14.78 -21.78
N VAL A 29 3.63 -13.51 -21.50
CA VAL A 29 3.88 -12.92 -20.17
C VAL A 29 3.12 -13.68 -19.10
N ARG A 30 1.83 -13.96 -19.32
CA ARG A 30 1.01 -14.71 -18.35
C ARG A 30 1.55 -16.12 -18.10
N ARG A 31 2.01 -16.82 -19.15
CA ARG A 31 2.62 -18.15 -19.06
C ARG A 31 3.92 -18.09 -18.27
N GLN A 32 4.87 -17.23 -18.67
CA GLN A 32 6.16 -17.07 -18.01
C GLN A 32 5.99 -16.75 -16.52
N ARG A 33 5.07 -15.83 -16.21
CA ARG A 33 4.72 -15.47 -14.83
C ARG A 33 4.16 -16.65 -14.05
N ARG A 34 3.29 -17.48 -14.66
CA ARG A 34 2.76 -18.70 -14.01
C ARG A 34 3.89 -19.66 -13.69
N SER A 35 4.77 -19.93 -14.64
CA SER A 35 5.93 -20.80 -14.44
C SER A 35 6.86 -20.25 -13.35
N ALA A 36 7.14 -18.95 -13.33
CA ALA A 36 8.03 -18.33 -12.36
C ALA A 36 7.52 -18.36 -10.91
N ARG A 37 6.22 -18.59 -10.68
CA ARG A 37 5.63 -18.68 -9.33
C ARG A 37 5.22 -20.09 -8.95
N ALA A 38 5.36 -21.07 -9.84
CA ALA A 38 5.06 -22.46 -9.50
C ALA A 38 5.95 -22.90 -8.32
N ASP A 39 5.34 -23.57 -7.35
CA ASP A 39 6.02 -24.16 -6.18
C ASP A 39 6.66 -23.12 -5.24
N THR A 40 6.26 -21.85 -5.35
CA THR A 40 6.77 -20.76 -4.49
C THR A 40 5.81 -20.36 -3.38
N GLY A 41 4.57 -20.87 -3.38
CA GLY A 41 3.50 -20.39 -2.47
C GLY A 41 2.94 -19.02 -2.86
N LEU A 42 3.37 -18.45 -3.98
CA LEU A 42 2.94 -17.15 -4.51
C LEU A 42 1.93 -17.28 -5.65
N GLU A 43 1.22 -18.39 -5.77
CA GLU A 43 0.26 -18.65 -6.84
C GLU A 43 -0.83 -17.58 -6.89
N TRP A 44 -1.25 -17.10 -5.72
CA TRP A 44 -2.23 -16.02 -5.50
C TRP A 44 -1.77 -14.65 -6.03
N VAL A 45 -0.47 -14.42 -6.21
CA VAL A 45 0.05 -13.16 -6.73
C VAL A 45 -0.42 -13.00 -8.18
N THR A 46 -0.93 -11.83 -8.54
CA THR A 46 -1.40 -11.45 -9.89
C THR A 46 -0.66 -10.21 -10.40
N PRO A 47 -0.75 -9.86 -11.71
CA PRO A 47 -0.28 -8.54 -12.17
C PRO A 47 -0.90 -7.38 -11.38
N HIS A 48 -2.14 -7.56 -10.92
CA HIS A 48 -2.82 -6.58 -10.10
C HIS A 48 -2.18 -6.43 -8.72
N THR A 49 -1.70 -7.53 -8.10
CA THR A 49 -0.94 -7.48 -6.84
C THR A 49 0.29 -6.58 -6.95
N PHE A 50 1.09 -6.72 -8.02
CA PHE A 50 2.25 -5.85 -8.24
C PHE A 50 1.85 -4.37 -8.36
N ARG A 51 0.77 -4.06 -9.09
CA ARG A 51 0.27 -2.68 -9.18
C ARG A 51 -0.14 -2.14 -7.81
N LYS A 52 -0.76 -2.96 -6.94
CA LYS A 52 -1.10 -2.54 -5.57
C LYS A 52 0.15 -2.28 -4.73
N THR A 53 1.14 -3.16 -4.81
CA THR A 53 2.40 -3.02 -4.06
C THR A 53 3.10 -1.70 -4.41
N VAL A 54 3.23 -1.39 -5.70
CA VAL A 54 3.86 -0.14 -6.16
C VAL A 54 3.04 1.08 -5.71
N ALA A 55 1.72 1.05 -5.91
CA ALA A 55 0.86 2.18 -5.53
C ALA A 55 0.89 2.45 -4.03
N THR A 56 0.85 1.39 -3.22
CA THR A 56 0.93 1.49 -1.76
C THR A 56 2.27 2.05 -1.31
N LEU A 57 3.38 1.64 -1.94
CA LEU A 57 4.70 2.17 -1.61
C LEU A 57 4.78 3.67 -1.92
N ILE A 58 4.34 4.10 -3.10
CA ILE A 58 4.37 5.52 -3.49
C ILE A 58 3.45 6.35 -2.61
N ASP A 59 2.29 5.84 -2.24
CA ASP A 59 1.35 6.54 -1.36
C ASP A 59 1.95 6.78 0.03
N ARG A 60 2.68 5.80 0.58
CA ARG A 60 3.36 5.90 1.88
C ARG A 60 4.53 6.88 1.87
N GLU A 61 5.33 6.86 0.80
CA GLU A 61 6.54 7.69 0.71
C GLU A 61 6.27 9.10 0.17
N ALA A 62 5.18 9.29 -0.56
CA ALA A 62 4.86 10.57 -1.18
C ALA A 62 3.41 10.99 -0.94
N ASN A 63 2.46 10.48 -1.74
CA ASN A 63 1.02 10.71 -1.60
C ASN A 63 0.21 9.92 -2.64
N THR A 64 -1.12 9.92 -2.46
CA THR A 64 -2.09 9.25 -3.34
C THR A 64 -2.08 9.82 -4.77
N ASP A 65 -1.85 11.12 -4.94
CA ASP A 65 -1.86 11.77 -6.26
C ASP A 65 -0.69 11.29 -7.13
N ASN A 66 0.50 11.18 -6.56
CA ASN A 66 1.67 10.60 -7.20
C ASN A 66 1.47 9.12 -7.54
N ALA A 67 0.85 8.36 -6.63
CA ALA A 67 0.50 6.97 -6.91
C ALA A 67 -0.49 6.86 -8.08
N ALA A 68 -1.49 7.73 -8.15
CA ALA A 68 -2.46 7.76 -9.24
C ALA A 68 -1.83 8.14 -10.59
N ALA A 69 -0.94 9.15 -10.58
CA ALA A 69 -0.18 9.55 -11.76
C ALA A 69 0.72 8.40 -12.27
N GLN A 70 1.43 7.71 -11.38
CA GLN A 70 2.26 6.56 -11.75
C GLN A 70 1.47 5.41 -12.36
N LEU A 71 0.23 5.19 -11.91
CA LEU A 71 -0.66 4.17 -12.49
C LEU A 71 -1.40 4.64 -13.74
N GLY A 72 -1.39 5.94 -14.05
CA GLY A 72 -2.12 6.53 -15.16
C GLY A 72 -3.63 6.60 -14.92
N HIS A 73 -4.08 6.76 -13.66
CA HIS A 73 -5.51 6.91 -13.35
C HIS A 73 -5.90 8.40 -13.36
N GLY A 74 -7.02 8.71 -14.02
CA GLY A 74 -7.57 10.07 -14.05
C GLY A 74 -8.20 10.54 -12.73
N SER A 75 -8.40 9.63 -11.77
CA SER A 75 -8.91 9.95 -10.44
C SER A 75 -8.11 9.23 -9.36
N LYS A 76 -7.67 9.99 -8.37
CA LYS A 76 -6.98 9.46 -7.19
C LYS A 76 -7.87 8.54 -6.35
N GLU A 77 -9.19 8.69 -6.43
CA GLU A 77 -10.11 7.89 -5.62
C GLU A 77 -10.18 6.43 -6.08
N ILE A 78 -10.01 6.19 -7.39
CA ILE A 78 -9.87 4.84 -7.92
C ILE A 78 -8.59 4.18 -7.38
N THR A 79 -7.48 4.93 -7.36
CA THR A 79 -6.19 4.46 -6.83
C THR A 79 -6.31 4.16 -5.34
N LYS A 80 -6.85 5.09 -4.55
CA LYS A 80 -7.05 4.94 -3.11
C LYS A 80 -7.93 3.75 -2.76
N LYS A 81 -9.02 3.55 -3.51
CA LYS A 81 -9.99 2.48 -3.26
C LYS A 81 -9.46 1.10 -3.65
N HIS A 82 -8.81 0.97 -4.80
CA HIS A 82 -8.52 -0.33 -5.39
C HIS A 82 -7.04 -0.74 -5.30
N TYR A 83 -6.12 0.22 -5.28
CA TYR A 83 -4.68 -0.04 -5.44
C TYR A 83 -3.86 0.25 -4.19
N ILE A 84 -4.31 1.12 -3.29
CA ILE A 84 -3.63 1.39 -2.02
C ILE A 84 -4.14 0.43 -0.95
N VAL A 85 -3.21 -0.28 -0.31
CA VAL A 85 -3.49 -1.15 0.83
C VAL A 85 -3.56 -0.29 2.09
N LYS A 86 -4.72 -0.32 2.77
CA LYS A 86 -4.90 0.33 4.07
C LYS A 86 -4.04 -0.36 5.12
N ALA A 87 -3.43 0.42 6.00
CA ALA A 87 -2.74 -0.13 7.17
C ALA A 87 -3.74 -0.92 8.02
N ALA A 88 -3.35 -2.13 8.45
CA ALA A 88 -4.18 -2.97 9.32
C ALA A 88 -4.30 -2.39 10.73
N LEU A 89 -3.28 -1.63 11.16
CA LEU A 89 -3.27 -0.88 12.41
C LEU A 89 -3.41 0.60 12.07
N ALA A 90 -4.33 1.28 12.74
CA ALA A 90 -4.41 2.72 12.68
C ALA A 90 -3.14 3.31 13.31
N PRO A 91 -2.58 4.39 12.75
CA PRO A 91 -1.52 5.13 13.42
C PRO A 91 -2.02 5.63 14.77
N ASP A 92 -1.18 5.59 15.79
CA ASP A 92 -1.51 6.19 17.07
C ASP A 92 -1.76 7.69 16.87
N SER A 93 -3.01 8.08 17.04
CA SER A 93 -3.48 9.46 16.87
C SER A 93 -3.89 10.06 18.21
N SER A 94 -3.55 9.42 19.34
CA SER A 94 -4.00 9.80 20.68
C SER A 94 -3.63 11.25 21.00
N ALA A 95 -2.39 11.66 20.70
CA ALA A 95 -1.94 13.04 20.92
C ALA A 95 -2.75 14.10 20.15
N ILE A 96 -3.29 13.76 18.98
CA ILE A 96 -4.15 14.65 18.17
C ILE A 96 -5.57 14.65 18.75
N LEU A 97 -6.08 13.48 19.14
CA LEU A 97 -7.42 13.32 19.70
C LEU A 97 -7.55 13.90 21.11
N GLU A 98 -6.48 13.91 21.90
CA GLU A 98 -6.41 14.55 23.21
C GLU A 98 -6.64 16.07 23.15
N GLN A 99 -6.26 16.72 22.04
CA GLN A 99 -6.56 18.14 21.82
C GLN A 99 -8.06 18.42 21.68
N LEU A 100 -8.82 17.45 21.14
CA LEU A 100 -10.27 17.52 21.04
C LEU A 100 -10.96 17.27 22.40
N GLY A 101 -10.33 16.47 23.26
CA GLY A 101 -10.87 16.01 24.54
C GLY A 101 -10.72 16.97 25.74
N GLY A 102 -10.07 18.12 25.56
CA GLY A 102 -10.03 19.25 26.50
C GLY A 102 -10.05 18.90 27.99
N ARG A 103 -8.87 18.61 28.58
CA ARG A 103 -8.50 18.59 30.02
C ARG A 103 -9.53 17.96 31.00
N PRO A 104 -9.17 16.89 31.75
CA PRO A 104 -10.03 16.44 32.85
C PRO A 104 -10.24 17.59 33.84
N ALA A 105 -11.50 17.78 34.23
CA ALA A 105 -11.93 18.80 35.19
C ALA A 105 -10.97 18.85 36.38
N SER A 106 -10.45 20.05 36.66
CA SER A 106 -9.97 20.38 37.99
C SER A 106 -11.15 20.23 38.95
N GLY A 107 -11.17 19.12 39.69
CA GLY A 107 -12.04 18.87 40.81
C GLY A 107 -11.23 18.08 41.81
N ASP A 108 -10.77 18.77 42.86
CA ASP A 108 -9.92 18.25 43.92
C ASP A 108 -10.50 16.97 44.55
N PRO A 109 -9.66 16.06 45.08
CA PRO A 109 -10.13 14.85 45.74
C PRO A 109 -10.89 15.23 47.01
N GLU A 110 -12.22 15.07 46.96
CA GLU A 110 -13.08 15.13 48.14
C GLU A 110 -12.67 13.99 49.09
N GLU A 111 -12.10 14.41 50.21
CA GLU A 111 -11.65 13.62 51.35
C GLU A 111 -12.77 12.70 51.83
N GLN A 112 -12.76 11.44 51.41
CA GLN A 112 -13.62 10.40 51.98
C GLN A 112 -13.18 10.12 53.42
N ALA A 113 -13.89 10.73 54.35
CA ALA A 113 -13.85 10.37 55.77
C ALA A 113 -14.19 8.87 55.95
N PRO A 114 -13.51 8.16 56.85
CA PRO A 114 -13.77 6.74 57.07
C PRO A 114 -15.13 6.56 57.76
N GLY A 115 -16.06 5.88 57.09
CA GLY A 115 -17.32 5.43 57.67
C GLY A 115 -17.10 4.45 58.84
N PRO A 116 -18.01 4.40 59.83
CA PRO A 116 -17.78 3.69 61.08
C PRO A 116 -17.71 2.18 60.88
N PRO A 117 -17.00 1.45 61.77
CA PRO A 117 -16.84 0.01 61.66
C PRO A 117 -18.19 -0.69 61.86
N ARG A 118 -18.61 -1.48 60.87
CA ARG A 118 -19.74 -2.40 61.03
C ARG A 118 -19.23 -3.64 61.76
N THR A 119 -19.61 -3.73 63.03
CA THR A 119 -19.44 -4.91 63.90
C THR A 119 -20.33 -6.07 63.46
N ALA A 120 -19.73 -7.28 63.54
CA ALA A 120 -20.29 -8.65 63.64
C ALA A 120 -21.42 -9.08 62.70
#